data_AF-A0A960JD43-F1
#
_entry.id   AF-A0A960JD43-F1
#
_cell.length_a   1.000
_cell.length_b   1.000
_cell.length_c   1.000
_cell.angle_alpha   90.00
_cell.angle_beta   90.00
_cell.angle_gamma   90.00
#
_symmetry.space_group_name_H-M   'P 1'
#
loop_
_entity.id
_entity.type
_entity.pdbx_description
1 polymer ?
#
loop_
_entity_poly.entity_id
_entity_poly.type
_entity_poly.pdbx_seq_one_letter_code
_entity_poly.pdbx_strand_id
1 'polypeptide(L)'
;MKLLLILTGILAAVAWLFPDLVILGVFFIVPGMILWAAPTVFLYLTTFYTLQQGLRRQFGVLAVLLAIGGTAVLGWAMVQPARLLETDRFRKAVAPEVTPESPLQLSGVVAIDWQDKAPNRNEPAPCEALCAALLDTPGVEGVVVGPPDARLLVRLGAFSSSGEAVYPLQPGRILDSFDNLEPGQTDRQRTGIERFDERKARKEAVNASWLLRLATSETLTAVPAPDSPPDWTIRRTVERERDDPQVDRLEVLDREGEVRLCRSLVTYKAVALPLHFTLEGGMHNPHFVVARQTLSNLGRYPQFDAEVELLRHVSIPRPSAPDASELALRQSIADALAGPAPTPAQLELGREWLTRREGRQSPEDEALIVRIAETPGIGDLVPLLSRLYPNRAPASFRRGFVARILAPSASDEDRNYYARMLASMPAGTFAAPTPQEVAIWQDPELQRQAAPFLARLADQGPDGLKPLIAVLRETVEIKAWPERRLLAIEICRGLTRMGPDAAPAIDYVRELVRQRPSPVLQSSKDGFAWRVALVRMGLPPEELPFSANLDRAETARQTARILKAAEEYDPDDL
;
A
#
# COMPACT_ATOMS: atom_id res chain seq x y z
N MET A 1 -16.60 -1.41 -58.05
CA MET A 1 -17.41 -0.88 -56.91
C MET A 1 -18.25 -1.95 -56.23
N LYS A 2 -19.14 -2.68 -56.92
CA LYS A 2 -19.94 -3.77 -56.32
C LYS A 2 -19.07 -4.85 -55.63
N LEU A 3 -18.01 -5.32 -56.30
CA LEU A 3 -17.08 -6.31 -55.74
C LEU A 3 -16.32 -5.79 -54.50
N LEU A 4 -15.91 -4.51 -54.51
CA LEU A 4 -15.26 -3.87 -53.37
C LEU A 4 -16.21 -3.80 -52.16
N LEU A 5 -17.48 -3.44 -52.38
CA LEU A 5 -18.49 -3.35 -51.33
C LEU A 5 -18.85 -4.73 -50.73
N ILE A 6 -18.89 -5.77 -51.55
CA ILE A 6 -19.06 -7.15 -51.08
C ILE A 6 -17.86 -7.57 -50.23
N LEU A 7 -16.63 -7.31 -50.71
CA LEU A 7 -15.40 -7.66 -49.99
C LEU A 7 -15.29 -6.93 -48.65
N THR A 8 -15.50 -5.61 -48.63
CA THR A 8 -15.46 -4.82 -47.39
C THR A 8 -16.61 -5.16 -46.45
N GLY A 9 -17.78 -5.54 -46.99
CA GLY A 9 -18.91 -6.02 -46.19
C GLY A 9 -18.62 -7.34 -45.48
N ILE A 10 -18.01 -8.31 -46.17
CA ILE A 10 -17.56 -9.57 -45.57
C ILE A 10 -16.51 -9.29 -44.47
N LEU A 11 -15.52 -8.45 -44.76
CA LEU A 11 -14.49 -8.10 -43.79
C LEU A 11 -15.05 -7.38 -42.56
N ALA A 12 -16.00 -6.45 -42.75
CA ALA A 12 -16.68 -5.76 -41.66
C ALA A 12 -17.52 -6.73 -40.81
N ALA A 13 -18.22 -7.68 -41.43
CA ALA A 13 -18.98 -8.70 -40.71
C ALA A 13 -18.07 -9.63 -39.88
N VAL A 14 -16.93 -10.05 -40.44
CA VAL A 14 -15.92 -10.82 -39.70
C VAL A 14 -15.37 -10.02 -38.52
N ALA A 15 -15.03 -8.75 -38.72
CA ALA A 15 -14.52 -7.89 -37.66
C ALA A 15 -15.53 -7.72 -36.50
N TRP A 16 -16.83 -7.58 -36.81
CA TRP A 16 -17.89 -7.45 -35.80
C TRP A 16 -18.18 -8.76 -35.05
N LEU A 17 -18.20 -9.89 -35.75
CA LEU A 17 -18.51 -11.20 -35.15
C LEU A 17 -17.32 -11.78 -34.36
N PHE A 18 -16.10 -11.47 -34.77
CA PHE A 18 -14.87 -12.01 -34.20
C PHE A 18 -13.84 -10.90 -33.92
N PRO A 19 -14.13 -9.99 -32.96
CA PRO A 19 -13.22 -8.88 -32.63
C PRO A 19 -11.85 -9.36 -32.14
N ASP A 20 -11.75 -10.56 -31.57
CA ASP A 20 -10.47 -11.20 -31.21
C ASP A 20 -9.53 -11.38 -32.41
N LEU A 21 -10.08 -11.68 -33.61
CA LEU A 21 -9.29 -11.80 -34.83
C LEU A 21 -8.68 -10.46 -35.25
N VAL A 22 -9.32 -9.34 -34.90
CA VAL A 22 -8.77 -8.01 -35.15
C VAL A 22 -7.54 -7.78 -34.28
N ILE A 23 -7.63 -8.07 -32.98
CA ILE A 23 -6.48 -7.99 -32.06
C ILE A 23 -5.34 -8.90 -32.53
N LEU A 24 -5.64 -10.17 -32.82
CA LEU A 24 -4.66 -11.12 -33.34
C LEU A 24 -4.03 -10.61 -34.65
N GLY A 25 -4.84 -10.02 -35.53
CA GLY A 25 -4.40 -9.44 -36.79
C GLY A 25 -3.51 -8.22 -36.63
N VAL A 26 -3.69 -7.39 -35.58
CA VAL A 26 -2.84 -6.21 -35.33
C VAL A 26 -1.40 -6.65 -35.05
N PHE A 27 -1.17 -7.83 -34.48
CA PHE A 27 0.18 -8.40 -34.35
C PHE A 27 0.86 -8.66 -35.71
N PHE A 28 0.08 -8.91 -36.76
CA PHE A 28 0.57 -9.05 -38.14
C PHE A 28 0.58 -7.72 -38.93
N ILE A 29 0.29 -6.60 -38.25
CA ILE A 29 0.22 -5.22 -38.73
C ILE A 29 -0.78 -5.00 -39.86
N VAL A 30 -0.51 -5.51 -41.06
CA VAL A 30 -1.30 -5.22 -42.27
C VAL A 30 -2.70 -5.86 -42.22
N PRO A 31 -2.87 -7.17 -41.92
CA PRO A 31 -4.19 -7.79 -41.85
C PRO A 31 -5.05 -7.19 -40.73
N GLY A 32 -4.44 -6.86 -39.58
CA GLY A 32 -5.11 -6.22 -38.45
C GLY A 32 -5.63 -4.83 -38.77
N MET A 33 -4.81 -3.99 -39.39
CA MET A 33 -5.22 -2.63 -39.78
C MET A 33 -6.36 -2.65 -40.80
N ILE A 34 -6.37 -3.62 -41.73
CA ILE A 34 -7.47 -3.80 -42.69
C ILE A 34 -8.76 -4.20 -41.96
N LEU A 35 -8.70 -5.18 -41.07
CA LEU A 35 -9.87 -5.62 -40.29
C LEU A 35 -10.39 -4.53 -39.33
N TRP A 36 -9.48 -3.76 -38.73
CA TRP A 36 -9.81 -2.64 -37.85
C TRP A 36 -10.53 -1.51 -38.59
N ALA A 37 -10.08 -1.16 -39.80
CA ALA A 37 -10.70 -0.12 -40.61
C ALA A 37 -11.95 -0.60 -41.38
N ALA A 38 -12.13 -1.91 -41.57
CA ALA A 38 -13.17 -2.48 -42.44
C ALA A 38 -14.60 -2.02 -42.12
N PRO A 39 -15.06 -1.98 -40.84
CA PRO A 39 -16.39 -1.48 -40.50
C PRO A 39 -16.61 -0.03 -40.95
N THR A 40 -15.63 0.84 -40.68
CA THR A 40 -15.67 2.25 -41.10
C THR A 40 -15.68 2.36 -42.62
N VAL A 41 -14.75 1.68 -43.31
CA VAL A 41 -14.65 1.74 -44.78
C VAL A 41 -15.92 1.23 -45.45
N PHE A 42 -16.50 0.14 -44.96
CA PHE A 42 -17.76 -0.41 -45.49
C PHE A 42 -18.93 0.57 -45.36
N LEU A 43 -19.05 1.25 -44.20
CA LEU A 43 -20.09 2.26 -43.98
C LEU A 43 -19.99 3.40 -45.00
N TYR A 44 -18.79 3.98 -45.17
CA TYR A 44 -18.58 5.08 -46.12
C TYR A 44 -18.78 4.65 -47.57
N LEU A 45 -18.30 3.46 -47.96
CA LEU A 45 -18.49 2.95 -49.32
C LEU A 45 -19.96 2.67 -49.64
N THR A 46 -20.73 2.19 -48.66
CA THR A 46 -22.16 1.92 -48.82
C THR A 46 -22.93 3.22 -49.00
N THR A 47 -22.69 4.23 -48.15
CA THR A 47 -23.29 5.56 -48.28
C THR A 47 -22.90 6.23 -49.60
N PHE A 48 -21.64 6.11 -50.02
CA PHE A 48 -21.18 6.63 -51.31
C PHE A 48 -21.92 5.97 -52.49
N TYR A 49 -22.01 4.63 -52.49
CA TYR A 49 -22.67 3.87 -53.55
C TYR A 49 -24.16 4.24 -53.69
N THR A 50 -24.87 4.35 -52.57
CA THR A 50 -26.31 4.69 -52.56
C THR A 50 -26.56 6.10 -53.06
N LEU A 51 -25.78 7.09 -52.60
CA LEU A 51 -25.85 8.46 -53.10
C LEU A 51 -25.55 8.54 -54.59
N GLN A 52 -24.47 7.90 -55.04
CA GLN A 52 -24.08 7.90 -56.44
C GLN A 52 -25.17 7.28 -57.33
N GLN A 53 -25.79 6.17 -56.91
CA GLN A 53 -26.83 5.52 -57.69
C GLN A 53 -28.08 6.40 -57.84
N GLY A 54 -28.47 7.13 -56.78
CA GLY A 54 -29.56 8.10 -56.84
C GLY A 54 -29.24 9.29 -57.76
N LEU A 55 -28.06 9.88 -57.58
CA LEU A 55 -27.62 11.08 -58.31
C LEU A 55 -27.31 10.83 -59.79
N ARG A 56 -26.86 9.61 -60.14
CA ARG A 56 -26.46 9.26 -61.52
C ARG A 56 -27.62 9.39 -62.52
N ARG A 57 -28.87 9.24 -62.07
CA ARG A 57 -30.06 9.43 -62.91
C ARG A 57 -30.26 10.88 -63.35
N GLN A 58 -29.77 11.85 -62.57
CA GLN A 58 -30.00 13.29 -62.79
C GLN A 58 -28.74 14.05 -63.24
N PHE A 59 -27.54 13.68 -62.77
CA PHE A 59 -26.33 14.51 -62.88
C PHE A 59 -25.15 13.88 -63.63
N GLY A 60 -25.31 12.66 -64.18
CA GLY A 60 -24.27 12.02 -65.00
C GLY A 60 -22.92 11.87 -64.29
N VAL A 61 -21.85 12.46 -64.85
CA VAL A 61 -20.47 12.39 -64.32
C VAL A 61 -20.32 13.18 -63.01
N LEU A 62 -21.05 14.29 -62.84
CA LEU A 62 -21.02 15.12 -61.64
C LEU A 62 -21.52 14.37 -60.39
N ALA A 63 -22.29 13.28 -60.59
CA ALA A 63 -22.80 12.44 -59.51
C ALA A 63 -21.69 11.85 -58.62
N VAL A 64 -20.49 11.62 -59.16
CA VAL A 64 -19.36 11.10 -58.37
C VAL A 64 -18.88 12.13 -57.35
N LEU A 65 -18.62 13.37 -57.80
CA LEU A 65 -18.16 14.45 -56.92
C LEU A 65 -19.20 14.79 -55.85
N LEU A 66 -20.48 14.85 -56.25
CA LEU A 66 -21.59 15.08 -55.33
C LEU A 66 -21.75 13.94 -54.30
N ALA A 67 -21.54 12.68 -54.71
CA ALA A 67 -21.61 11.55 -53.79
C ALA A 67 -20.44 11.52 -52.79
N ILE A 68 -19.22 11.87 -53.21
CA ILE A 68 -18.05 11.99 -52.29
C ILE A 68 -18.34 13.08 -51.25
N GLY A 69 -18.71 14.29 -51.71
CA GLY A 69 -19.06 15.40 -50.81
C GLY A 69 -20.23 15.04 -49.90
N GLY A 70 -21.28 14.44 -50.44
CA GLY A 70 -22.45 14.01 -49.67
C GLY A 70 -22.12 12.97 -48.60
N THR A 71 -21.25 12.01 -48.88
CA THR A 71 -20.83 11.00 -47.90
C THR A 71 -19.99 11.62 -46.79
N ALA A 72 -19.06 12.51 -47.13
CA ALA A 72 -18.27 13.23 -46.12
C ALA A 72 -19.16 14.10 -45.23
N VAL A 73 -20.12 14.84 -45.82
CA VAL A 73 -21.09 15.66 -45.08
C VAL A 73 -21.98 14.80 -44.19
N LEU A 74 -22.46 13.65 -44.65
CA LEU A 74 -23.27 12.74 -43.84
C LEU A 74 -22.47 12.15 -42.67
N GLY A 75 -21.25 11.69 -42.92
CA GLY A 75 -20.37 11.15 -41.87
C GLY A 75 -20.01 12.18 -40.81
N TRP A 76 -19.91 13.46 -41.20
CA TRP A 76 -19.74 14.58 -40.27
C TRP A 76 -21.04 14.92 -39.54
N ALA A 77 -22.16 15.06 -40.26
CA ALA A 77 -23.46 15.48 -39.73
C ALA A 77 -24.07 14.47 -38.76
N MET A 78 -23.86 13.17 -38.98
CA MET A 78 -24.42 12.10 -38.14
C MET A 78 -23.93 12.18 -36.69
N VAL A 79 -22.70 12.63 -36.47
CA VAL A 79 -22.09 12.73 -35.13
C VAL A 79 -22.18 14.12 -34.52
N GLN A 80 -22.59 15.14 -35.29
CA GLN A 80 -22.71 16.51 -34.77
C GLN A 80 -23.61 16.64 -33.55
N PRO A 81 -24.83 16.04 -33.49
CA PRO A 81 -25.71 16.23 -32.34
C PRO A 81 -25.11 15.71 -31.04
N ALA A 82 -24.55 14.49 -31.08
CA ALA A 82 -23.88 13.88 -29.93
C ALA A 82 -22.66 14.69 -29.51
N ARG A 83 -21.81 15.07 -30.48
CA ARG A 83 -20.61 15.86 -30.19
C ARG A 83 -20.93 17.25 -29.64
N LEU A 84 -21.96 17.92 -30.13
CA LEU A 84 -22.38 19.23 -29.63
C LEU A 84 -22.85 19.13 -28.17
N LEU A 85 -23.66 18.14 -27.83
CA LEU A 85 -24.10 17.88 -26.44
C LEU A 85 -22.91 17.58 -25.53
N GLU A 86 -22.00 16.71 -25.96
CA GLU A 86 -20.80 16.34 -25.20
C GLU A 86 -19.82 17.51 -25.04
N THR A 87 -19.67 18.35 -26.07
CA THR A 87 -18.84 19.56 -26.01
C THR A 87 -19.48 20.61 -25.10
N ASP A 88 -20.80 20.73 -25.10
CA ASP A 88 -21.53 21.63 -24.19
C ASP A 88 -21.37 21.18 -22.72
N ARG A 89 -21.50 19.88 -22.44
CA ARG A 89 -21.20 19.31 -21.11
C ARG A 89 -19.77 19.60 -20.67
N PHE A 90 -18.80 19.35 -21.56
CA PHE A 90 -17.40 19.69 -21.31
C PHE A 90 -17.22 21.18 -20.98
N ARG A 91 -17.79 22.08 -21.79
CA ARG A 91 -17.69 23.53 -21.57
C ARG A 91 -18.33 23.97 -20.26
N LYS A 92 -19.45 23.36 -19.85
CA LYS A 92 -20.11 23.64 -18.57
C LYS A 92 -19.29 23.18 -17.37
N ALA A 93 -18.49 22.13 -17.51
CA ALA A 93 -17.60 21.65 -16.45
C ALA A 93 -16.33 22.51 -16.29
N VAL A 94 -15.92 23.22 -17.35
CA VAL A 94 -14.78 24.15 -17.30
C VAL A 94 -15.19 25.42 -16.56
N ALA A 95 -14.71 25.55 -15.32
CA ALA A 95 -14.84 26.79 -14.56
C ALA A 95 -13.89 27.88 -15.11
N PRO A 96 -14.23 29.16 -14.92
CA PRO A 96 -13.31 30.25 -15.23
C PRO A 96 -12.04 30.11 -14.39
N GLU A 97 -10.88 30.10 -15.04
CA GLU A 97 -9.59 30.12 -14.34
C GLU A 97 -9.36 31.50 -13.73
N VAL A 98 -8.92 31.52 -12.47
CA VAL A 98 -8.56 32.74 -11.74
C VAL A 98 -7.10 32.60 -11.37
N THR A 99 -6.25 33.47 -11.90
CA THR A 99 -4.82 33.49 -11.59
C THR A 99 -4.50 34.82 -10.91
N PRO A 100 -3.92 34.82 -9.70
CA PRO A 100 -3.58 36.05 -9.02
C PRO A 100 -2.43 36.76 -9.74
N GLU A 101 -2.44 38.10 -9.76
CA GLU A 101 -1.39 38.91 -10.40
C GLU A 101 -0.02 38.74 -9.72
N SER A 102 -0.03 38.47 -8.42
CA SER A 102 1.15 38.16 -7.61
C SER A 102 0.87 36.92 -6.75
N PRO A 103 1.89 36.15 -6.35
CA PRO A 103 1.70 35.01 -5.45
C PRO A 103 0.92 35.40 -4.19
N LEU A 104 -0.13 34.64 -3.86
CA LEU A 104 -0.94 34.88 -2.67
C LEU A 104 -0.09 34.70 -1.41
N GLN A 105 -0.27 35.60 -0.44
CA GLN A 105 0.33 35.47 0.88
C GLN A 105 -0.75 34.98 1.84
N LEU A 106 -0.61 33.75 2.30
CA LEU A 106 -1.53 33.19 3.28
C LEU A 106 -1.13 33.65 4.68
N SER A 107 -2.13 34.00 5.50
CA SER A 107 -1.93 34.43 6.89
C SER A 107 -3.14 34.05 7.73
N GLY A 108 -2.97 33.96 9.05
CA GLY A 108 -4.03 33.55 9.97
C GLY A 108 -4.29 32.05 9.90
N VAL A 109 -5.55 31.64 9.95
CA VAL A 109 -5.96 30.22 9.93
C VAL A 109 -6.25 29.76 8.49
N VAL A 110 -5.58 28.71 8.03
CA VAL A 110 -5.73 28.14 6.69
C VAL A 110 -6.40 26.78 6.77
N ALA A 111 -7.49 26.55 6.05
CA ALA A 111 -8.13 25.24 5.96
C ALA A 111 -7.68 24.47 4.70
N ILE A 112 -7.42 23.17 4.83
CA ILE A 112 -7.18 22.25 3.72
C ILE A 112 -8.42 21.35 3.56
N ASP A 113 -9.11 21.48 2.43
CA ASP A 113 -10.31 20.72 2.07
C ASP A 113 -10.02 19.85 0.84
N TRP A 114 -9.52 18.63 1.07
CA TRP A 114 -9.24 17.64 0.02
C TRP A 114 -10.29 16.55 0.03
N GLN A 115 -11.25 16.62 -0.90
CA GLN A 115 -12.43 15.76 -0.91
C GLN A 115 -12.17 14.34 -1.46
N ASP A 116 -11.01 14.12 -2.08
CA ASP A 116 -10.71 12.87 -2.82
C ASP A 116 -10.17 11.76 -1.94
N LYS A 117 -9.71 12.12 -0.74
CA LYS A 117 -9.29 11.16 0.26
C LYS A 117 -10.54 10.76 1.03
N ALA A 118 -11.33 9.84 0.45
CA ALA A 118 -12.09 8.94 1.31
C ALA A 118 -11.07 8.41 2.34
N PRO A 119 -11.29 8.59 3.65
CA PRO A 119 -10.32 8.17 4.64
C PRO A 119 -10.12 6.68 4.45
N ASN A 120 -8.95 6.28 3.93
CA ASN A 120 -8.51 4.92 4.14
C ASN A 120 -8.60 4.73 5.66
N ARG A 121 -9.34 3.70 6.08
CA ARG A 121 -9.90 3.50 7.44
C ARG A 121 -8.92 3.46 8.62
N ASN A 122 -7.66 3.84 8.40
CA ASN A 122 -6.68 4.04 9.45
C ASN A 122 -6.50 5.55 9.58
N GLU A 123 -7.13 6.11 10.61
CA GLU A 123 -7.05 7.47 11.15
C GLU A 123 -6.30 8.51 10.29
N PRO A 124 -6.99 9.55 9.76
CA PRO A 124 -6.30 10.61 9.05
C PRO A 124 -5.27 11.24 9.99
N ALA A 125 -3.99 11.08 9.67
CA ALA A 125 -2.92 11.74 10.41
C ALA A 125 -3.23 13.24 10.47
N PRO A 126 -3.16 13.90 11.65
CA PRO A 126 -3.70 15.25 11.77
C PRO A 126 -2.91 16.28 10.96
N CYS A 127 -1.69 15.97 10.50
CA CYS A 127 -0.92 16.89 9.67
C CYS A 127 -0.06 16.12 8.66
N GLU A 128 -0.33 16.31 7.36
CA GLU A 128 0.50 15.80 6.27
C GLU A 128 1.55 16.84 5.82
N ALA A 129 2.29 16.55 4.75
CA ALA A 129 3.39 17.39 4.26
C ALA A 129 2.97 18.83 3.89
N LEU A 130 1.81 19.03 3.24
CA LEU A 130 1.30 20.36 2.93
C LEU A 130 0.93 21.13 4.21
N CYS A 131 0.30 20.46 5.19
CA CYS A 131 -0.02 21.06 6.49
C CYS A 131 1.26 21.55 7.19
N ALA A 132 2.32 20.72 7.22
CA ALA A 132 3.61 21.11 7.79
C ALA A 132 4.22 22.31 7.06
N ALA A 133 4.22 22.32 5.72
CA ALA A 133 4.75 23.44 4.93
C ALA A 133 3.97 24.75 5.17
N LEU A 134 2.65 24.67 5.34
CA LEU A 134 1.82 25.82 5.69
C LEU A 134 2.12 26.34 7.11
N LEU A 135 2.37 25.46 8.08
CA LEU A 135 2.78 25.86 9.43
C LEU A 135 4.16 26.53 9.46
N ASP A 136 5.06 26.18 8.53
CA ASP A 136 6.35 26.86 8.35
C ASP A 136 6.22 28.18 7.55
N THR A 137 5.02 28.52 7.05
CA THR A 137 4.79 29.75 6.27
C THR A 137 4.63 30.96 7.20
N PRO A 138 5.42 32.04 7.01
CA PRO A 138 5.30 33.23 7.85
C PRO A 138 3.89 33.83 7.81
N GLY A 139 3.34 34.09 9.00
CA GLY A 139 2.01 34.68 9.16
C GLY A 139 0.86 33.67 9.26
N VAL A 140 1.09 32.38 9.01
CA VAL A 140 0.10 31.33 9.27
C VAL A 140 0.13 30.98 10.76
N GLU A 141 -1.04 31.07 11.42
CA GLU A 141 -1.20 30.80 12.85
C GLU A 141 -1.67 29.38 13.15
N GLY A 142 -2.27 28.71 12.15
CA GLY A 142 -2.77 27.35 12.29
C GLY A 142 -3.38 26.82 11.00
N VAL A 143 -3.45 25.50 10.92
CA VAL A 143 -3.99 24.79 9.76
C VAL A 143 -5.17 23.93 10.18
N VAL A 144 -6.32 24.11 9.56
CA VAL A 144 -7.49 23.24 9.75
C VAL A 144 -7.43 22.09 8.75
N VAL A 145 -7.50 20.87 9.26
CA VAL A 145 -7.44 19.63 8.48
C VAL A 145 -8.61 18.71 8.84
N GLY A 146 -8.80 17.66 8.05
CA GLY A 146 -9.80 16.63 8.32
C GLY A 146 -11.12 16.88 7.60
N PRO A 147 -12.00 15.87 7.61
CA PRO A 147 -13.28 15.94 6.91
C PRO A 147 -14.23 16.96 7.59
N PRO A 148 -15.27 17.43 6.89
CA PRO A 148 -16.18 18.47 7.41
C PRO A 148 -16.80 18.17 8.77
N ASP A 149 -16.99 16.89 9.11
CA ASP A 149 -17.58 16.38 10.35
C ASP A 149 -16.58 16.18 11.50
N ALA A 150 -15.27 16.21 11.23
CA ALA A 150 -14.22 16.00 12.22
C ALA A 150 -13.00 16.90 11.95
N ARG A 151 -13.25 18.20 11.80
CA ARG A 151 -12.18 19.19 11.54
C ARG A 151 -11.31 19.42 12.78
N LEU A 152 -10.00 19.33 12.59
CA LEU A 152 -9.00 19.60 13.61
C LEU A 152 -8.19 20.83 13.21
N LEU A 153 -7.99 21.73 14.15
CA LEU A 153 -7.09 22.86 14.06
C LEU A 153 -5.74 22.47 14.63
N VAL A 154 -4.74 22.47 13.77
CA VAL A 154 -3.34 22.15 14.09
C VAL A 154 -2.55 23.43 14.22
N ARG A 155 -1.78 23.57 15.31
CA ARG A 155 -0.98 24.76 15.61
C ARG A 155 0.36 24.41 16.21
N LEU A 156 1.36 25.23 15.90
CA LEU A 156 2.64 25.24 16.59
C LEU A 156 2.56 26.15 17.81
N GLY A 157 2.97 25.64 18.96
CA GLY A 157 3.07 26.39 20.22
C GLY A 157 4.42 26.20 20.89
N ALA A 158 4.62 26.92 22.00
CA ALA A 158 5.78 26.71 22.86
C ALA A 158 5.81 25.26 23.39
N PHE A 159 7.01 24.71 23.56
CA PHE A 159 7.19 23.34 24.02
C PHE A 159 6.40 23.06 25.31
N SER A 160 5.62 21.99 25.31
CA SER A 160 4.88 21.47 26.46
C SER A 160 5.07 19.97 26.58
N SER A 161 5.56 19.53 27.74
CA SER A 161 5.82 18.11 28.02
C SER A 161 4.57 17.33 28.47
N SER A 162 3.39 17.97 28.53
CA SER A 162 2.18 17.41 29.15
C SER A 162 0.98 17.27 28.21
N GLY A 163 1.13 17.58 26.93
CA GLY A 163 0.06 17.50 25.92
C GLY A 163 0.19 16.29 25.01
N GLU A 164 -0.93 15.90 24.39
CA GLU A 164 -0.96 14.94 23.27
C GLU A 164 -0.28 15.61 22.07
N ALA A 165 1.02 15.37 21.92
CA ALA A 165 1.82 15.93 20.85
C ALA A 165 1.49 15.22 19.54
N VAL A 166 1.16 16.00 18.52
CA VAL A 166 0.97 15.51 17.16
C VAL A 166 2.29 15.58 16.40
N TYR A 167 2.50 14.67 15.46
CA TYR A 167 3.67 14.71 14.58
C TYR A 167 3.23 14.73 13.11
N PRO A 168 3.83 15.60 12.27
CA PRO A 168 3.49 15.63 10.86
C PRO A 168 3.99 14.37 10.16
N LEU A 169 3.16 13.79 9.30
CA LEU A 169 3.50 12.62 8.50
C LEU A 169 4.35 13.04 7.30
N GLN A 170 5.63 12.67 7.32
CA GLN A 170 6.61 12.90 6.23
C GLN A 170 6.62 14.35 5.69
N PRO A 171 6.88 15.38 6.53
CA PRO A 171 6.90 16.79 6.10
C PRO A 171 7.81 17.07 4.90
N GLY A 172 8.91 16.31 4.74
CA GLY A 172 9.81 16.42 3.60
C GLY A 172 9.20 16.04 2.24
N ARG A 173 8.05 15.34 2.19
CA ARG A 173 7.42 14.91 0.93
C ARG A 173 6.99 16.08 0.04
N ILE A 174 6.68 17.24 0.61
CA ILE A 174 6.34 18.45 -0.15
C ILE A 174 7.47 18.89 -1.11
N LEU A 175 8.72 18.47 -0.85
CA LEU A 175 9.85 18.74 -1.74
C LEU A 175 9.68 18.10 -3.12
N ASP A 176 8.88 17.04 -3.27
CA ASP A 176 8.56 16.46 -4.59
C ASP A 176 7.80 17.46 -5.45
N SER A 177 6.82 18.14 -4.86
CA SER A 177 6.01 19.16 -5.51
C SER A 177 6.86 20.40 -5.88
N PHE A 178 7.81 20.79 -5.03
CA PHE A 178 8.80 21.82 -5.35
C PHE A 178 9.77 21.40 -6.47
N ASP A 179 10.21 20.14 -6.52
CA ASP A 179 11.09 19.65 -7.58
C ASP A 179 10.38 19.61 -8.95
N ASN A 180 9.07 19.37 -8.95
CA ASN A 180 8.24 19.36 -10.16
C ASN A 180 7.94 20.77 -10.70
N LEU A 181 8.04 21.82 -9.87
CA LEU A 181 7.88 23.22 -10.31
C LEU A 181 8.98 23.69 -11.26
N GLU A 182 10.21 23.18 -11.09
CA GLU A 182 11.43 23.60 -11.81
C GLU A 182 12.04 22.46 -12.65
N PRO A 183 11.32 21.91 -13.66
CA PRO A 183 11.79 20.74 -14.41
C PRO A 183 13.12 20.98 -15.15
N GLY A 184 13.47 22.24 -15.44
CA GLY A 184 14.68 22.64 -16.16
C GLY A 184 16.00 22.54 -15.37
N GLN A 185 15.97 22.50 -14.03
CA GLN A 185 17.17 22.21 -13.24
C GLN A 185 17.46 20.70 -13.16
N THR A 186 16.43 19.88 -13.37
CA THR A 186 16.50 18.43 -13.36
C THR A 186 17.00 17.87 -14.70
N ASP A 187 16.66 18.47 -15.84
CA ASP A 187 16.80 17.74 -17.10
C ASP A 187 18.16 17.84 -17.82
N ARG A 188 19.12 18.64 -17.34
CA ARG A 188 20.34 18.91 -18.15
C ARG A 188 21.63 18.19 -17.78
N GLN A 189 21.86 17.72 -16.55
CA GLN A 189 23.12 17.05 -16.22
C GLN A 189 22.98 16.05 -15.04
N ARG A 190 23.52 14.83 -15.24
CA ARG A 190 23.97 13.79 -14.27
C ARG A 190 23.06 12.60 -13.95
N THR A 191 23.76 11.48 -13.68
CA THR A 191 23.37 10.07 -13.53
C THR A 191 22.31 9.81 -12.44
N GLY A 192 21.33 8.94 -12.75
CA GLY A 192 20.06 8.81 -12.00
C GLY A 192 20.10 8.18 -10.60
N ILE A 193 21.24 7.70 -10.10
CA ILE A 193 21.34 7.07 -8.76
C ILE A 193 21.70 8.11 -7.69
N GLU A 194 22.73 8.94 -7.94
CA GLU A 194 23.20 9.98 -7.00
C GLU A 194 22.08 10.98 -6.63
N ARG A 195 21.20 11.32 -7.57
CA ARG A 195 20.04 12.19 -7.30
C ARG A 195 18.95 11.53 -6.46
N PHE A 196 18.77 10.22 -6.55
CA PHE A 196 17.78 9.56 -5.71
C PHE A 196 18.21 9.62 -4.25
N ASP A 197 19.48 9.34 -3.99
CA ASP A 197 20.06 9.38 -2.65
C ASP A 197 20.11 10.80 -2.10
N GLU A 198 20.53 11.80 -2.88
CA GLU A 198 20.51 13.22 -2.47
C GLU A 198 19.10 13.74 -2.19
N ARG A 199 18.12 13.40 -3.03
CA ARG A 199 16.71 13.78 -2.82
C ARG A 199 16.15 13.12 -1.57
N LYS A 200 16.43 11.82 -1.39
CA LYS A 200 16.02 11.06 -0.21
C LYS A 200 16.64 11.66 1.05
N ALA A 201 17.95 11.92 1.05
CA ALA A 201 18.66 12.54 2.17
C ALA A 201 18.09 13.92 2.53
N ARG A 202 17.73 14.75 1.53
CA ARG A 202 17.11 16.05 1.78
C ARG A 202 15.73 15.95 2.44
N LYS A 203 14.90 14.99 1.99
CA LYS A 203 13.60 14.72 2.61
C LYS A 203 13.77 14.21 4.03
N GLU A 204 14.72 13.30 4.25
CA GLU A 204 15.06 12.77 5.58
C GLU A 204 15.55 13.88 6.51
N ALA A 205 16.39 14.81 6.03
CA ALA A 205 16.84 15.96 6.81
C ALA A 205 15.68 16.86 7.25
N VAL A 206 14.71 17.16 6.37
CA VAL A 206 13.50 17.93 6.73
C VAL A 206 12.62 17.15 7.71
N ASN A 207 12.45 15.84 7.52
CA ASN A 207 11.72 15.01 8.47
C ASN A 207 12.39 15.00 9.85
N ALA A 208 13.72 14.96 9.89
CA ALA A 208 14.51 14.93 11.10
C ALA A 208 14.51 16.28 11.83
N SER A 209 14.64 17.39 11.09
CA SER A 209 14.58 18.73 11.67
C SER A 209 13.24 19.00 12.32
N TRP A 210 12.14 18.55 11.71
CA TRP A 210 10.80 18.63 12.31
C TRP A 210 10.70 17.84 13.62
N LEU A 211 11.23 16.62 13.68
CA LEU A 211 11.22 15.83 14.93
C LEU A 211 12.04 16.48 16.04
N LEU A 212 13.26 16.92 15.71
CA LEU A 212 14.12 17.62 16.65
C LEU A 212 13.44 18.86 17.20
N ARG A 213 12.80 19.66 16.33
CA ARG A 213 12.07 20.88 16.73
C ARG A 213 10.92 20.56 17.68
N LEU A 214 10.10 19.55 17.35
CA LEU A 214 8.94 19.16 18.16
C LEU A 214 9.30 18.48 19.50
N ALA A 215 10.51 17.96 19.62
CA ALA A 215 10.98 17.34 20.86
C ALA A 215 11.77 18.29 21.76
N THR A 216 12.19 19.46 21.27
CA THR A 216 13.11 20.35 22.00
C THR A 216 12.59 21.77 22.20
N SER A 217 11.89 22.34 21.23
CA SER A 217 11.57 23.78 21.23
C SER A 217 10.10 24.09 21.03
N GLU A 218 9.37 23.24 20.30
CA GLU A 218 7.98 23.50 19.92
C GLU A 218 7.10 22.29 20.23
N THR A 219 5.80 22.49 20.29
CA THR A 219 4.83 21.39 20.34
C THR A 219 3.75 21.64 19.30
N LEU A 220 3.44 20.60 18.53
CA LEU A 220 2.35 20.61 17.58
C LEU A 220 1.11 20.04 18.28
N THR A 221 0.06 20.83 18.37
CA THR A 221 -1.20 20.44 19.01
C THR A 221 -2.30 20.37 17.98
N ALA A 222 -3.15 19.35 18.05
CA ALA A 222 -4.41 19.31 17.33
C ALA A 222 -5.57 19.46 18.31
N VAL A 223 -6.45 20.44 18.06
CA VAL A 223 -7.67 20.68 18.85
C VAL A 223 -8.87 20.73 17.91
N PRO A 224 -10.10 20.50 18.38
CA PRO A 224 -11.29 20.70 17.55
C PRO A 224 -11.28 22.10 16.92
N ALA A 225 -11.54 22.16 15.61
CA ALA A 225 -11.54 23.43 14.91
C ALA A 225 -12.69 24.34 15.43
N PRO A 226 -12.45 25.65 15.59
CA PRO A 226 -13.49 26.58 15.99
C PRO A 226 -14.55 26.72 14.88
N ASP A 227 -15.78 27.06 15.25
CA ASP A 227 -16.88 27.31 14.30
C ASP A 227 -16.68 28.57 13.43
N SER A 228 -15.67 29.39 13.75
CA SER A 228 -15.32 30.56 12.95
C SER A 228 -14.78 30.14 11.58
N PRO A 229 -15.18 30.81 10.48
CA PRO A 229 -14.63 30.51 9.17
C PRO A 229 -13.11 30.78 9.17
N PRO A 230 -12.33 29.92 8.50
CA PRO A 230 -10.89 30.15 8.33
C PRO A 230 -10.65 31.40 7.48
N ASP A 231 -9.48 32.02 7.64
CA ASP A 231 -9.10 33.19 6.84
C ASP A 231 -8.82 32.82 5.38
N TRP A 232 -8.38 31.58 5.15
CA TRP A 232 -8.17 31.00 3.83
C TRP A 232 -8.65 29.55 3.76
N THR A 233 -9.17 29.14 2.61
CA THR A 233 -9.50 27.72 2.33
C THR A 233 -8.83 27.27 1.05
N ILE A 234 -8.00 26.22 1.13
CA ILE A 234 -7.43 25.52 -0.01
C ILE A 234 -8.30 24.30 -0.28
N ARG A 235 -9.08 24.34 -1.36
CA ARG A 235 -9.99 23.26 -1.74
C ARG A 235 -9.45 22.51 -2.95
N ARG A 236 -9.48 21.18 -2.88
CA ARG A 236 -9.33 20.29 -4.03
C ARG A 236 -10.58 19.47 -4.23
N THR A 237 -11.09 19.48 -5.46
CA THR A 237 -12.25 18.71 -5.87
C THR A 237 -11.87 17.82 -7.05
N VAL A 238 -11.96 16.49 -6.87
CA VAL A 238 -11.86 15.52 -7.96
C VAL A 238 -13.18 14.81 -8.18
N GLU A 239 -13.77 15.05 -9.35
CA GLU A 239 -14.99 14.41 -9.82
C GLU A 239 -14.63 13.39 -10.90
N ARG A 240 -14.99 12.12 -10.67
CA ARG A 240 -14.70 10.99 -11.59
C ARG A 240 -15.94 10.14 -11.83
N GLU A 241 -17.05 10.78 -12.15
CA GLU A 241 -18.28 10.06 -12.49
C GLU A 241 -18.21 9.46 -13.91
N ARG A 242 -18.81 8.28 -14.07
CA ARG A 242 -18.86 7.58 -15.35
C ARG A 242 -19.83 8.33 -16.26
N ASP A 243 -19.36 8.69 -17.47
CA ASP A 243 -20.09 9.43 -18.51
C ASP A 243 -20.16 10.97 -18.35
N ASP A 244 -19.59 11.50 -17.27
CA ASP A 244 -19.39 12.94 -17.05
C ASP A 244 -17.94 13.39 -17.27
N PRO A 245 -17.71 14.71 -17.50
CA PRO A 245 -16.36 15.27 -17.52
C PRO A 245 -15.62 14.96 -16.21
N GLN A 246 -14.40 14.45 -16.33
CA GLN A 246 -13.53 14.29 -15.18
C GLN A 246 -12.94 15.66 -14.85
N VAL A 247 -13.12 16.10 -13.61
CA VAL A 247 -12.64 17.40 -13.12
C VAL A 247 -11.64 17.13 -12.00
N ASP A 248 -10.45 17.72 -12.08
CA ASP A 248 -9.52 17.90 -10.95
C ASP A 248 -9.29 19.40 -10.80
N ARG A 249 -9.72 19.99 -9.69
CA ARG A 249 -9.73 21.43 -9.49
C ARG A 249 -9.08 21.79 -8.17
N LEU A 250 -8.24 22.82 -8.22
CA LEU A 250 -7.67 23.52 -7.07
C LEU A 250 -8.28 24.92 -6.99
N GLU A 251 -8.84 25.25 -5.82
CA GLU A 251 -9.35 26.57 -5.48
C GLU A 251 -8.67 27.08 -4.20
N VAL A 252 -8.33 28.38 -4.16
CA VAL A 252 -7.97 29.07 -2.92
C VAL A 252 -8.98 30.17 -2.70
N LEU A 253 -9.75 30.06 -1.62
CA LEU A 253 -10.80 30.98 -1.22
C LEU A 253 -10.33 31.83 -0.05
N ASP A 254 -10.73 33.10 -0.02
CA ASP A 254 -10.56 33.95 1.16
C ASP A 254 -11.66 33.70 2.20
N ARG A 255 -11.65 34.49 3.27
CA ARG A 255 -12.58 34.40 4.40
C ARG A 255 -14.04 34.63 4.01
N GLU A 256 -14.27 35.49 3.02
CA GLU A 256 -15.60 35.77 2.47
C GLU A 256 -16.10 34.66 1.53
N GLY A 257 -15.22 33.71 1.15
CA GLY A 257 -15.50 32.64 0.21
C GLY A 257 -15.30 33.06 -1.24
N GLU A 258 -14.66 34.19 -1.50
CA GLU A 258 -14.30 34.63 -2.85
C GLU A 258 -13.09 33.85 -3.36
N VAL A 259 -13.17 33.37 -4.61
CA VAL A 259 -12.12 32.55 -5.22
C VAL A 259 -10.98 33.45 -5.70
N ARG A 260 -9.81 33.33 -5.06
CA ARG A 260 -8.59 34.09 -5.39
C ARG A 260 -7.63 33.34 -6.31
N LEU A 261 -7.73 32.02 -6.34
CA LEU A 261 -7.04 31.13 -7.28
C LEU A 261 -8.02 30.04 -7.72
N CYS A 262 -8.10 29.77 -9.02
CA CYS A 262 -8.83 28.64 -9.58
C CYS A 262 -8.03 28.07 -10.76
N ARG A 263 -7.57 26.84 -10.60
CA ARG A 263 -6.89 26.05 -11.64
C ARG A 263 -7.60 24.71 -11.75
N SER A 264 -7.90 24.27 -12.96
CA SER A 264 -8.57 22.98 -13.15
C SER A 264 -8.07 22.24 -14.36
N LEU A 265 -8.08 20.91 -14.27
CA LEU A 265 -7.99 20.02 -15.41
C LEU A 265 -9.36 19.36 -15.59
N VAL A 266 -9.99 19.67 -16.72
CA VAL A 266 -11.20 18.99 -17.18
C VAL A 266 -10.83 18.11 -18.36
N THR A 267 -11.16 16.83 -18.28
CA THR A 267 -11.00 15.89 -19.40
C THR A 267 -12.30 15.18 -19.70
N TYR A 268 -12.60 15.00 -20.99
CA TYR A 268 -13.82 14.32 -21.41
C TYR A 268 -13.64 13.57 -22.72
N LYS A 269 -14.31 12.43 -22.88
CA LYS A 269 -14.28 11.64 -24.13
C LYS A 269 -15.54 11.92 -24.95
N ALA A 270 -15.42 12.78 -25.96
CA ALA A 270 -16.49 13.11 -26.90
C ALA A 270 -16.37 12.30 -28.19
N VAL A 271 -17.44 12.16 -28.97
CA VAL A 271 -17.45 11.48 -30.27
C VAL A 271 -16.48 12.15 -31.24
N ALA A 272 -15.65 11.34 -31.89
CA ALA A 272 -14.63 11.79 -32.83
C ALA A 272 -15.23 12.30 -34.15
N LEU A 273 -14.50 13.21 -34.82
CA LEU A 273 -14.83 13.69 -36.16
C LEU A 273 -13.73 13.30 -37.15
N PRO A 274 -14.07 12.74 -38.32
CA PRO A 274 -15.41 12.31 -38.74
C PRO A 274 -15.84 10.99 -38.06
N LEU A 275 -17.09 10.55 -38.26
CA LEU A 275 -17.58 9.27 -37.76
C LEU A 275 -16.65 8.13 -38.19
N HIS A 276 -16.14 7.37 -37.23
CA HIS A 276 -15.44 6.11 -37.47
C HIS A 276 -15.62 5.20 -36.26
N PHE A 277 -15.38 3.91 -36.46
CA PHE A 277 -15.36 2.93 -35.39
C PHE A 277 -13.93 2.69 -34.92
N THR A 278 -13.78 2.43 -33.63
CA THR A 278 -12.54 1.97 -33.03
C THR A 278 -12.81 0.71 -32.20
N LEU A 279 -11.75 -0.01 -31.88
CA LEU A 279 -11.80 -1.17 -31.01
C LEU A 279 -11.51 -0.72 -29.58
N GLU A 280 -12.38 -1.05 -28.64
CA GLU A 280 -12.18 -0.87 -27.20
C GLU A 280 -12.25 -2.22 -26.47
N GLY A 281 -11.69 -2.28 -25.26
CA GLY A 281 -11.57 -3.51 -24.46
C GLY A 281 -10.18 -4.16 -24.52
N GLY A 282 -9.90 -5.02 -23.53
CA GLY A 282 -8.67 -5.83 -23.49
C GLY A 282 -8.82 -7.14 -24.28
N MET A 283 -7.80 -8.00 -24.24
CA MET A 283 -7.78 -9.30 -24.97
C MET A 283 -8.97 -10.22 -24.65
N HIS A 284 -9.67 -10.02 -23.53
CA HIS A 284 -10.76 -10.88 -23.09
C HIS A 284 -12.16 -10.30 -23.35
N ASN A 285 -12.27 -9.06 -23.88
CA ASN A 285 -13.57 -8.46 -24.20
C ASN A 285 -13.46 -7.35 -25.27
N PRO A 286 -12.89 -7.63 -26.46
CA PRO A 286 -12.79 -6.62 -27.49
C PRO A 286 -14.14 -6.39 -28.18
N HIS A 287 -14.48 -5.13 -28.41
CA HIS A 287 -15.71 -4.77 -29.11
C HIS A 287 -15.53 -3.44 -29.85
N PHE A 288 -16.27 -3.29 -30.95
CA PHE A 288 -16.26 -2.05 -31.71
C PHE A 288 -17.21 -1.03 -31.10
N VAL A 289 -16.73 0.20 -30.96
CA VAL A 289 -17.51 1.36 -30.53
C VAL A 289 -17.31 2.51 -31.49
N VAL A 290 -18.22 3.49 -31.43
CA VAL A 290 -17.99 4.77 -32.10
C VAL A 290 -16.77 5.43 -31.48
N ALA A 291 -15.82 5.82 -32.31
CA ALA A 291 -14.57 6.38 -31.84
C ALA A 291 -14.79 7.68 -31.07
N ARG A 292 -14.03 7.84 -29.99
CA ARG A 292 -14.05 9.02 -29.13
C ARG A 292 -12.71 9.76 -29.18
N GLN A 293 -12.77 11.08 -29.15
CA GLN A 293 -11.66 12.00 -29.02
C GLN A 293 -11.65 12.57 -27.59
N THR A 294 -10.47 12.61 -26.97
CA THR A 294 -10.33 13.26 -25.66
C THR A 294 -10.28 14.77 -25.85
N LEU A 295 -11.22 15.47 -25.23
CA LEU A 295 -11.23 16.91 -25.02
C LEU A 295 -10.53 17.20 -23.69
N SER A 296 -9.70 18.25 -23.67
CA SER A 296 -9.10 18.77 -22.44
C SER A 296 -9.01 20.28 -22.54
N ASN A 297 -9.13 20.97 -21.41
CA ASN A 297 -8.85 22.41 -21.30
C ASN A 297 -7.35 22.72 -21.24
N LEU A 298 -6.51 21.70 -21.04
CA LEU A 298 -5.05 21.79 -21.08
C LEU A 298 -4.49 21.16 -22.37
N GLY A 299 -3.17 21.31 -22.58
CA GLY A 299 -2.45 20.79 -23.74
C GLY A 299 -2.45 19.25 -23.86
N ARG A 300 -1.75 18.74 -24.88
CA ARG A 300 -1.65 17.29 -25.14
C ARG A 300 -0.87 16.61 -24.00
N TYR A 301 -1.47 15.59 -23.37
CA TYR A 301 -0.96 14.89 -22.17
C TYR A 301 -0.99 15.76 -20.89
N PRO A 302 -2.18 16.20 -20.46
CA PRO A 302 -2.28 17.08 -19.31
C PRO A 302 -1.86 16.35 -18.03
N GLN A 303 -0.83 16.87 -17.36
CA GLN A 303 -0.52 16.54 -15.98
C GLN A 303 -0.99 17.71 -15.14
N PHE A 304 -1.92 17.45 -14.22
CA PHE A 304 -2.36 18.41 -13.23
C PHE A 304 -1.98 17.88 -11.85
N ASP A 305 -1.14 18.62 -11.16
CA ASP A 305 -0.75 18.35 -9.80
C ASP A 305 -1.17 19.56 -8.96
N ALA A 306 -2.19 19.36 -8.12
CA ALA A 306 -2.79 20.42 -7.32
C ALA A 306 -1.78 21.05 -6.36
N GLU A 307 -0.83 20.29 -5.81
CA GLU A 307 0.20 20.86 -4.94
C GLU A 307 1.19 21.72 -5.74
N VAL A 308 1.58 21.27 -6.93
CA VAL A 308 2.46 22.05 -7.82
C VAL A 308 1.78 23.35 -8.26
N GLU A 309 0.51 23.30 -8.67
CA GLU A 309 -0.24 24.50 -9.06
C GLU A 309 -0.44 25.45 -7.86
N LEU A 310 -0.64 24.93 -6.65
CA LEU A 310 -0.70 25.72 -5.42
C LEU A 310 0.63 26.45 -5.17
N LEU A 311 1.75 25.72 -5.17
CA LEU A 311 3.08 26.28 -4.92
C LEU A 311 3.52 27.28 -5.99
N ARG A 312 2.97 27.20 -7.22
CA ARG A 312 3.22 28.18 -8.28
C ARG A 312 2.60 29.55 -7.99
N HIS A 313 1.47 29.58 -7.30
CA HIS A 313 0.63 30.77 -7.13
C HIS A 313 0.48 31.25 -5.67
N VAL A 314 1.04 30.51 -4.72
CA VAL A 314 1.01 30.83 -3.29
C VAL A 314 2.43 30.86 -2.73
N SER A 315 2.72 31.85 -1.89
CA SER A 315 4.04 32.09 -1.30
C SER A 315 4.36 31.13 -0.14
N ILE A 316 4.37 29.82 -0.42
CA ILE A 316 4.79 28.80 0.56
C ILE A 316 6.32 28.64 0.46
N PRO A 317 7.08 28.83 1.55
CA PRO A 317 8.52 28.70 1.52
C PRO A 317 8.91 27.24 1.27
N ARG A 318 9.97 27.04 0.48
CA ARG A 318 10.57 25.72 0.31
C ARG A 318 11.20 25.28 1.64
N PRO A 319 10.80 24.14 2.23
CA PRO A 319 11.42 23.66 3.46
C PRO A 319 12.91 23.45 3.28
N SER A 320 13.68 23.87 4.29
CA SER A 320 15.12 23.67 4.34
C SER A 320 15.51 23.13 5.71
N ALA A 321 16.49 22.24 5.73
CA ALA A 321 17.02 21.65 6.94
C ALA A 321 18.54 21.51 6.79
N PRO A 322 19.31 21.64 7.89
CA PRO A 322 20.73 21.31 7.89
C PRO A 322 20.97 19.86 7.43
N ASP A 323 21.99 19.63 6.61
CA ASP A 323 22.34 18.27 6.14
C ASP A 323 22.63 17.31 7.31
N ALA A 324 23.09 17.84 8.45
CA ALA A 324 23.39 17.07 9.65
C ALA A 324 22.16 16.75 10.52
N SER A 325 20.94 17.16 10.14
CA SER A 325 19.73 16.96 10.96
C SER A 325 19.42 15.50 11.26
N GLU A 326 19.62 14.60 10.29
CA GLU A 326 19.40 13.15 10.49
C GLU A 326 20.41 12.57 11.51
N LEU A 327 21.67 12.97 11.44
CA LEU A 327 22.69 12.56 12.40
C LEU A 327 22.38 13.10 13.81
N ALA A 328 21.99 14.38 13.90
CA ALA A 328 21.60 15.00 15.15
C ALA A 328 20.37 14.32 15.77
N LEU A 329 19.40 13.90 14.96
CA LEU A 329 18.23 13.13 15.42
C LEU A 329 18.65 11.77 15.98
N ARG A 330 19.49 11.02 15.27
CA ARG A 330 20.01 9.73 15.75
C ARG A 330 20.72 9.87 17.09
N GLN A 331 21.58 10.89 17.21
CA GLN A 331 22.29 11.17 18.45
C GLN A 331 21.31 11.51 19.59
N SER A 332 20.32 12.37 19.31
CA SER A 332 19.30 12.76 20.29
C SER A 332 18.49 11.55 20.79
N ILE A 333 18.08 10.65 19.89
CA ILE A 333 17.39 9.40 20.27
C ILE A 333 18.34 8.51 21.07
N ALA A 334 19.58 8.33 20.63
CA ALA A 334 20.55 7.47 21.33
C ALA A 334 20.83 7.98 22.76
N ASP A 335 20.98 9.29 22.94
CA ASP A 335 21.22 9.93 24.23
C ASP A 335 19.97 9.86 25.13
N ALA A 336 18.78 10.07 24.57
CA ALA A 336 17.52 9.89 25.27
C ALA A 336 17.35 8.47 25.82
N LEU A 337 17.59 7.45 25.00
CA LEU A 337 17.43 6.04 25.39
C LEU A 337 18.55 5.56 26.33
N ALA A 338 19.69 6.25 26.39
CA ALA A 338 20.76 5.96 27.34
C ALA A 338 20.55 6.61 28.72
N GLY A 339 19.67 7.60 28.82
CA GLY A 339 19.36 8.29 30.08
C GLY A 339 18.63 7.41 31.10
N PRO A 340 18.77 7.66 32.41
CA PRO A 340 18.16 6.85 33.47
C PRO A 340 16.62 6.95 33.53
N ALA A 341 16.02 7.95 32.90
CA ALA A 341 14.56 8.16 32.83
C ALA A 341 14.19 9.06 31.64
N PRO A 342 14.04 8.50 30.42
CA PRO A 342 13.62 9.28 29.26
C PRO A 342 12.22 9.87 29.47
N THR A 343 12.01 11.12 29.05
CA THR A 343 10.69 11.76 29.09
C THR A 343 9.75 11.14 28.04
N PRO A 344 8.42 11.25 28.19
CA PRO A 344 7.48 10.75 27.17
C PRO A 344 7.76 11.30 25.75
N ALA A 345 8.10 12.59 25.64
CA ALA A 345 8.48 13.20 24.36
C ALA A 345 9.76 12.58 23.75
N GLN A 346 10.74 12.25 24.60
CA GLN A 346 11.97 11.56 24.19
C GLN A 346 11.72 10.11 23.75
N LEU A 347 10.77 9.42 24.38
CA LEU A 347 10.33 8.08 23.98
C LEU A 347 9.59 8.12 22.63
N GLU A 348 8.70 9.09 22.44
CA GLU A 348 7.97 9.27 21.18
C GLU A 348 8.88 9.62 20.01
N LEU A 349 9.98 10.35 20.22
CA LEU A 349 10.99 10.59 19.17
C LEU A 349 11.48 9.29 18.51
N GLY A 350 11.77 8.26 19.31
CA GLY A 350 12.22 6.97 18.82
C GLY A 350 11.14 6.27 17.99
N ARG A 351 9.89 6.28 18.48
CA ARG A 351 8.74 5.72 17.77
C ARG A 351 8.49 6.44 16.44
N GLU A 352 8.46 7.76 16.46
CA GLU A 352 8.19 8.58 15.27
C GLU A 352 9.32 8.50 14.24
N TRP A 353 10.56 8.34 14.67
CA TRP A 353 11.68 8.03 13.78
C TRP A 353 11.45 6.68 13.08
N LEU A 354 11.05 5.63 13.80
CA LEU A 354 10.72 4.32 13.22
C LEU A 354 9.57 4.38 12.20
N THR A 355 8.53 5.18 12.47
CA THR A 355 7.39 5.38 11.55
C THR A 355 7.83 5.82 10.16
N ARG A 356 8.94 6.55 10.07
CA ARG A 356 9.45 7.15 8.82
C ARG A 356 10.53 6.32 8.13
N ARG A 357 10.96 5.21 8.74
CA ARG A 357 11.96 4.33 8.14
C ARG A 357 11.38 3.51 7.01
N GLU A 358 12.03 3.60 5.85
CA GLU A 358 11.71 2.84 4.66
C GLU A 358 12.98 2.21 4.07
N GLY A 359 12.87 0.96 3.63
CA GLY A 359 13.95 0.25 2.94
C GLY A 359 15.00 -0.40 3.84
N ARG A 360 16.19 -0.63 3.27
CA ARG A 360 17.30 -1.35 3.94
C ARG A 360 17.93 -0.48 5.03
N GLN A 361 18.09 -1.05 6.22
CA GLN A 361 18.67 -0.36 7.37
C GLN A 361 20.20 -0.48 7.35
N SER A 362 20.89 0.58 7.76
CA SER A 362 22.32 0.50 8.06
C SER A 362 22.55 -0.25 9.39
N PRO A 363 23.78 -0.74 9.67
CA PRO A 363 24.09 -1.38 10.96
C PRO A 363 23.86 -0.46 12.16
N GLU A 364 24.09 0.85 11.99
CA GLU A 364 23.84 1.86 13.03
C GLU A 364 22.33 2.04 13.28
N ASP A 365 21.53 2.05 12.21
CA ASP A 365 20.07 2.09 12.32
C ASP A 365 19.56 0.83 13.04
N GLU A 366 20.06 -0.35 12.70
CA GLU A 366 19.67 -1.61 13.36
C GLU A 366 19.95 -1.55 14.86
N ALA A 367 21.15 -1.09 15.27
CA ALA A 367 21.49 -0.95 16.68
C ALA A 367 20.54 0.02 17.43
N LEU A 368 20.13 1.11 16.78
CA LEU A 368 19.17 2.05 17.34
C LEU A 368 17.76 1.45 17.43
N ILE A 369 17.30 0.72 16.40
CA ILE A 369 16.00 0.04 16.39
C ILE A 369 15.94 -1.00 17.51
N VAL A 370 17.01 -1.78 17.72
CA VAL A 370 17.12 -2.73 18.84
C VAL A 370 16.96 -2.01 20.18
N ARG A 371 17.67 -0.89 20.38
CA ARG A 371 17.54 -0.09 21.62
C ARG A 371 16.11 0.42 21.83
N ILE A 372 15.44 0.87 20.77
CA ILE A 372 14.02 1.30 20.84
C ILE A 372 13.12 0.13 21.24
N ALA A 373 13.32 -1.05 20.65
CA ALA A 373 12.57 -2.24 21.00
C ALA A 373 12.79 -2.68 22.46
N GLU A 374 14.00 -2.50 22.98
CA GLU A 374 14.37 -2.81 24.37
C GLU A 374 13.86 -1.80 25.40
N THR A 375 13.62 -0.55 25.00
CA THR A 375 13.29 0.52 25.95
C THR A 375 11.83 0.43 26.42
N PRO A 376 11.57 0.21 27.72
CA PRO A 376 10.21 0.18 28.25
C PRO A 376 9.49 1.52 28.05
N GLY A 377 8.18 1.49 27.80
CA GLY A 377 7.35 2.70 27.68
C GLY A 377 7.11 3.22 26.26
N ILE A 378 7.90 2.77 25.26
CA ILE A 378 7.60 3.08 23.85
C ILE A 378 6.47 2.16 23.36
N GLY A 379 5.26 2.68 23.16
CA GLY A 379 4.09 1.91 22.72
C GLY A 379 4.07 1.55 21.24
N ASP A 380 3.09 0.74 20.82
CA ASP A 380 2.69 0.48 19.43
C ASP A 380 3.82 0.15 18.44
N LEU A 381 4.81 -0.62 18.88
CA LEU A 381 5.96 -0.98 18.05
C LEU A 381 5.68 -2.10 17.05
N VAL A 382 4.70 -2.97 17.29
CA VAL A 382 4.46 -4.15 16.42
C VAL A 382 4.13 -3.78 14.97
N PRO A 383 3.24 -2.82 14.67
CA PRO A 383 3.01 -2.39 13.30
C PRO A 383 4.27 -1.83 12.62
N LEU A 384 5.13 -1.14 13.39
CA LEU A 384 6.35 -0.53 12.87
C LEU A 384 7.43 -1.57 12.59
N LEU A 385 7.64 -2.49 13.54
CA LEU A 385 8.65 -3.54 13.46
C LEU A 385 8.26 -4.61 12.44
N SER A 386 6.97 -4.97 12.33
CA SER A 386 6.51 -5.96 11.33
C SER A 386 6.70 -5.47 9.89
N ARG A 387 6.68 -4.16 9.65
CA ARG A 387 7.02 -3.56 8.35
C ARG A 387 8.52 -3.68 8.04
N LEU A 388 9.39 -3.51 9.05
CA LEU A 388 10.84 -3.58 8.88
C LEU A 388 11.36 -5.03 8.86
N TYR A 389 10.73 -5.89 9.65
CA TYR A 389 11.08 -7.30 9.88
C TYR A 389 9.81 -8.17 9.77
N PRO A 390 9.34 -8.43 8.53
CA PRO A 390 8.07 -9.15 8.33
C PRO A 390 8.15 -10.62 8.72
N ASN A 391 9.31 -11.25 8.51
CA ASN A 391 9.48 -12.70 8.67
C ASN A 391 10.50 -13.07 9.75
N ARG A 392 11.63 -12.36 9.80
CA ARG A 392 12.74 -12.66 10.72
C ARG A 392 13.36 -11.38 11.25
N ALA A 393 13.69 -11.40 12.54
CA ALA A 393 14.41 -10.35 13.21
C ALA A 393 15.83 -10.84 13.60
N PRO A 394 16.84 -9.96 13.57
CA PRO A 394 18.18 -10.28 14.04
C PRO A 394 18.20 -10.73 15.51
N ALA A 395 19.15 -11.60 15.87
CA ALA A 395 19.28 -12.12 17.24
C ALA A 395 19.56 -11.02 18.29
N SER A 396 20.04 -9.85 17.87
CA SER A 396 20.20 -8.65 18.72
C SER A 396 18.88 -8.22 19.38
N PHE A 397 17.71 -8.52 18.78
CA PHE A 397 16.40 -8.22 19.34
C PHE A 397 15.97 -9.16 20.48
N ARG A 398 16.71 -10.24 20.74
CA ARG A 398 16.34 -11.29 21.71
C ARG A 398 15.88 -10.71 23.05
N ARG A 399 16.70 -9.83 23.63
CA ARG A 399 16.43 -9.24 24.94
C ARG A 399 15.22 -8.30 24.91
N GLY A 400 15.10 -7.49 23.85
CA GLY A 400 13.98 -6.57 23.70
C GLY A 400 12.64 -7.28 23.58
N PHE A 401 12.54 -8.30 22.73
CA PHE A 401 11.30 -9.05 22.56
C PHE A 401 10.89 -9.83 23.81
N VAL A 402 11.85 -10.42 24.54
CA VAL A 402 11.57 -11.07 25.83
C VAL A 402 11.02 -10.04 26.84
N ALA A 403 11.66 -8.88 26.97
CA ALA A 403 11.19 -7.82 27.85
C ALA A 403 9.78 -7.32 27.48
N ARG A 404 9.47 -7.24 26.18
CA ARG A 404 8.15 -6.84 25.67
C ARG A 404 7.06 -7.89 25.94
N ILE A 405 7.36 -9.18 25.83
CA ILE A 405 6.42 -10.24 26.19
C ILE A 405 6.06 -10.16 27.68
N LEU A 406 7.07 -9.92 28.52
CA LEU A 406 6.91 -9.79 29.97
C LEU A 406 6.25 -8.47 30.41
N ALA A 407 6.09 -7.50 29.50
CA ALA A 407 5.50 -6.22 29.83
C ALA A 407 4.00 -6.39 30.19
N PRO A 408 3.53 -5.85 31.33
CA PRO A 408 2.11 -5.95 31.71
C PRO A 408 1.17 -5.27 30.71
N SER A 409 1.66 -4.27 29.98
CA SER A 409 0.89 -3.50 28.99
C SER A 409 0.82 -4.15 27.61
N ALA A 410 1.50 -5.27 27.38
CA ALA A 410 1.51 -5.93 26.06
C ALA A 410 0.22 -6.72 25.83
N SER A 411 -0.40 -6.52 24.66
CA SER A 411 -1.57 -7.29 24.24
C SER A 411 -1.22 -8.72 23.86
N ASP A 412 -2.20 -9.62 23.82
CA ASP A 412 -2.02 -11.00 23.36
C ASP A 412 -1.47 -11.07 21.92
N GLU A 413 -1.93 -10.16 21.04
CA GLU A 413 -1.46 -10.08 19.65
C GLU A 413 0.01 -9.65 19.58
N ASP A 414 0.41 -8.67 20.40
CA ASP A 414 1.80 -8.22 20.48
C ASP A 414 2.72 -9.32 21.02
N ARG A 415 2.30 -9.98 22.10
CA ARG A 415 3.02 -11.11 22.70
C ARG A 415 3.25 -12.21 21.66
N ASN A 416 2.23 -12.54 20.87
CA ASN A 416 2.33 -13.52 19.80
C ASN A 416 3.25 -13.06 18.65
N TYR A 417 3.25 -11.76 18.29
CA TYR A 417 4.19 -11.23 17.31
C TYR A 417 5.65 -11.37 17.78
N TYR A 418 5.97 -10.89 18.98
CA TYR A 418 7.32 -10.98 19.53
C TYR A 418 7.79 -12.43 19.70
N ALA A 419 6.89 -13.32 20.12
CA ALA A 419 7.18 -14.75 20.24
C ALA A 419 7.52 -15.39 18.89
N ARG A 420 6.82 -15.02 17.80
CA ARG A 420 7.15 -15.50 16.44
C ARG A 420 8.53 -15.03 16.00
N MET A 421 8.89 -13.78 16.31
CA MET A 421 10.21 -13.25 15.98
C MET A 421 11.32 -13.96 16.77
N LEU A 422 11.09 -14.30 18.04
CA LEU A 422 12.01 -15.13 18.82
C LEU A 422 12.11 -16.56 18.27
N ALA A 423 10.98 -17.14 17.85
CA ALA A 423 10.93 -18.49 17.31
C ALA A 423 11.73 -18.65 16.00
N SER A 424 11.75 -17.60 15.17
CA SER A 424 12.45 -17.57 13.88
C SER A 424 13.94 -17.23 13.94
N MET A 425 14.50 -17.02 15.15
CA MET A 425 15.94 -16.84 15.32
C MET A 425 16.73 -18.13 15.01
N PRO A 426 18.03 -18.05 14.69
CA PRO A 426 18.84 -19.23 14.35
C PRO A 426 18.86 -20.30 15.46
N ALA A 427 18.96 -21.58 15.10
CA ALA A 427 19.04 -22.69 16.06
C ALA A 427 20.13 -22.49 17.12
N GLY A 428 19.84 -22.89 18.36
CA GLY A 428 20.78 -22.78 19.48
C GLY A 428 20.86 -21.38 20.10
N THR A 429 20.15 -20.37 19.57
CA THR A 429 20.08 -19.03 20.18
C THR A 429 19.69 -19.11 21.66
N PHE A 430 18.78 -20.02 22.05
CA PHE A 430 18.28 -20.16 23.42
C PHE A 430 18.85 -21.38 24.15
N ALA A 431 20.00 -21.92 23.73
CA ALA A 431 20.65 -23.05 24.39
C ALA A 431 21.04 -22.74 25.85
N ALA A 432 21.39 -21.47 26.13
CA ALA A 432 21.56 -20.94 27.47
C ALA A 432 20.47 -19.86 27.72
N PRO A 433 19.31 -20.25 28.27
CA PRO A 433 18.21 -19.33 28.46
C PRO A 433 18.45 -18.37 29.62
N THR A 434 17.94 -17.15 29.51
CA THR A 434 17.97 -16.17 30.60
C THR A 434 16.83 -16.44 31.60
N PRO A 435 16.92 -15.93 32.85
CA PRO A 435 15.82 -16.07 33.81
C PRO A 435 14.48 -15.51 33.31
N GLN A 436 14.52 -14.46 32.47
CA GLN A 436 13.33 -13.87 31.86
C GLN A 436 12.68 -14.79 30.82
N GLU A 437 13.49 -15.47 30.00
CA GLU A 437 12.99 -16.46 29.03
C GLU A 437 12.39 -17.66 29.74
N VAL A 438 13.04 -18.12 30.81
CA VAL A 438 12.51 -19.19 31.66
C VAL A 438 11.19 -18.79 32.31
N ALA A 439 11.04 -17.54 32.75
CA ALA A 439 9.78 -17.04 33.31
C ALA A 439 8.63 -17.12 32.30
N ILE A 440 8.85 -16.78 31.02
CA ILE A 440 7.84 -16.92 29.95
C ILE A 440 7.41 -18.38 29.80
N TRP A 441 8.36 -19.33 29.82
CA TRP A 441 8.05 -20.75 29.70
C TRP A 441 7.45 -21.38 30.96
N GLN A 442 7.47 -20.71 32.11
CA GLN A 442 6.92 -21.24 33.36
C GLN A 442 5.53 -20.68 33.68
N ASP A 443 5.12 -19.59 33.02
CA ASP A 443 3.82 -18.95 33.22
C ASP A 443 2.77 -19.48 32.22
N PRO A 444 1.71 -20.19 32.66
CA PRO A 444 0.70 -20.77 31.77
C PRO A 444 -0.10 -19.75 30.94
N GLU A 445 -0.21 -18.50 31.39
CA GLU A 445 -0.84 -17.43 30.62
C GLU A 445 0.08 -16.97 29.49
N LEU A 446 1.33 -16.68 29.82
CA LEU A 446 2.33 -16.27 28.82
C LEU A 446 2.63 -17.40 27.82
N GLN A 447 2.62 -18.67 28.23
CA GLN A 447 2.74 -19.80 27.30
C GLN A 447 1.63 -19.79 26.24
N ARG A 448 0.40 -19.40 26.59
CA ARG A 448 -0.72 -19.31 25.65
C ARG A 448 -0.57 -18.13 24.69
N GLN A 449 -0.21 -16.97 25.20
CA GLN A 449 -0.11 -15.73 24.43
C GLN A 449 1.18 -15.65 23.59
N ALA A 450 2.27 -16.26 24.07
CA ALA A 450 3.57 -16.32 23.42
C ALA A 450 3.93 -17.75 22.95
N ALA A 451 2.91 -18.55 22.59
CA ALA A 451 3.04 -19.96 22.21
C ALA A 451 4.16 -20.27 21.20
N PRO A 452 4.42 -19.44 20.15
CA PRO A 452 5.54 -19.69 19.22
C PRO A 452 6.90 -19.85 19.91
N PHE A 453 7.11 -19.17 21.05
CA PHE A 453 8.37 -19.24 21.79
C PHE A 453 8.59 -20.61 22.46
N LEU A 454 7.55 -21.44 22.64
CA LEU A 454 7.68 -22.80 23.18
C LEU A 454 8.54 -23.70 22.29
N ALA A 455 8.52 -23.49 20.97
CA ALA A 455 9.32 -24.26 20.04
C ALA A 455 10.84 -24.12 20.32
N ARG A 456 11.26 -23.04 21.02
CA ARG A 456 12.65 -22.78 21.39
C ARG A 456 13.13 -23.54 22.62
N LEU A 457 12.25 -24.21 23.37
CA LEU A 457 12.67 -25.19 24.38
C LEU A 457 13.55 -26.28 23.77
N ALA A 458 13.39 -26.57 22.46
CA ALA A 458 14.24 -27.50 21.73
C ALA A 458 15.72 -27.12 21.69
N ASP A 459 16.08 -25.83 21.84
CA ASP A 459 17.48 -25.41 21.85
C ASP A 459 18.24 -25.91 23.10
N GLN A 460 17.52 -26.27 24.16
CA GLN A 460 18.09 -26.84 25.39
C GLN A 460 18.34 -28.36 25.28
N GLY A 461 18.04 -28.97 24.12
CA GLY A 461 18.18 -30.41 23.92
C GLY A 461 17.34 -31.21 24.93
N PRO A 462 17.90 -32.26 25.54
CA PRO A 462 17.17 -33.12 26.49
C PRO A 462 16.55 -32.38 27.69
N ASP A 463 17.20 -31.32 28.18
CA ASP A 463 16.72 -30.55 29.33
C ASP A 463 15.42 -29.80 29.01
N GLY A 464 15.23 -29.40 27.75
CA GLY A 464 14.01 -28.75 27.26
C GLY A 464 12.82 -29.69 27.05
N LEU A 465 13.04 -31.01 26.98
CA LEU A 465 11.99 -31.98 26.72
C LEU A 465 10.98 -32.04 27.87
N LYS A 466 11.46 -32.06 29.12
CA LYS A 466 10.61 -32.15 30.31
C LYS A 466 9.59 -31.01 30.41
N PRO A 467 9.98 -29.71 30.33
CA PRO A 467 9.01 -28.62 30.35
C PRO A 467 8.08 -28.66 29.13
N LEU A 468 8.58 -29.00 27.94
CA LEU A 468 7.74 -29.08 26.73
C LEU A 468 6.63 -30.14 26.85
N ILE A 469 6.93 -31.30 27.43
CA ILE A 469 5.93 -32.35 27.70
C ILE A 469 4.98 -31.98 28.84
N ALA A 470 5.43 -31.20 29.83
CA ALA A 470 4.54 -30.67 30.86
C ALA A 470 3.48 -29.74 30.23
N VAL A 471 3.90 -28.81 29.37
CA VAL A 471 2.97 -27.94 28.63
C VAL A 471 2.05 -28.76 27.72
N LEU A 472 2.54 -29.82 27.07
CA LEU A 472 1.69 -30.70 26.26
C LEU A 472 0.58 -31.37 27.09
N ARG A 473 0.91 -31.85 28.30
CA ARG A 473 -0.08 -32.45 29.22
C ARG A 473 -1.16 -31.45 29.62
N GLU A 474 -0.79 -30.21 29.90
CA GLU A 474 -1.76 -29.16 30.21
C GLU A 474 -2.59 -28.78 28.98
N THR A 475 -1.95 -28.72 27.81
CA THR A 475 -2.58 -28.39 26.52
C THR A 475 -3.68 -29.39 26.15
N VAL A 476 -3.48 -30.70 26.38
CA VAL A 476 -4.49 -31.71 26.02
C VAL A 476 -5.75 -31.64 26.89
N GLU A 477 -5.68 -31.07 28.09
CA GLU A 477 -6.82 -30.85 28.98
C GLU A 477 -7.70 -29.67 28.54
N ILE A 478 -7.20 -28.79 27.66
CA ILE A 478 -7.98 -27.69 27.08
C ILE A 478 -9.06 -28.27 26.15
N LYS A 479 -10.33 -28.04 26.50
CA LYS A 479 -11.48 -28.59 25.76
C LYS A 479 -11.69 -27.94 24.39
N ALA A 480 -11.52 -26.62 24.29
CA ALA A 480 -11.75 -25.87 23.07
C ALA A 480 -10.56 -26.01 22.11
N TRP A 481 -10.79 -26.59 20.92
CA TRP A 481 -9.73 -26.70 19.91
C TRP A 481 -9.11 -25.36 19.49
N PRO A 482 -9.86 -24.26 19.27
CA PRO A 482 -9.25 -22.99 18.87
C PRO A 482 -8.18 -22.49 19.84
N GLU A 483 -8.42 -22.63 21.15
CA GLU A 483 -7.48 -22.25 22.22
C GLU A 483 -6.29 -23.21 22.29
N ARG A 484 -6.54 -24.50 22.07
CA ARG A 484 -5.51 -25.56 22.12
C ARG A 484 -4.60 -25.59 20.88
N ARG A 485 -5.13 -25.20 19.73
CA ARG A 485 -4.51 -25.41 18.41
C ARG A 485 -3.13 -24.79 18.31
N LEU A 486 -2.96 -23.55 18.76
CA LEU A 486 -1.69 -22.83 18.63
C LEU A 486 -0.60 -23.53 19.46
N LEU A 487 -0.87 -23.84 20.73
CA LEU A 487 0.03 -24.60 21.60
C LEU A 487 0.42 -25.94 20.99
N ALA A 488 -0.55 -26.72 20.51
CA ALA A 488 -0.29 -28.03 19.91
C ALA A 488 0.63 -27.95 18.68
N ILE A 489 0.47 -26.92 17.83
CA ILE A 489 1.33 -26.69 16.66
C ILE A 489 2.76 -26.35 17.09
N GLU A 490 2.94 -25.45 18.05
CA GLU A 490 4.26 -24.98 18.47
C GLU A 490 5.02 -26.05 19.29
N ILE A 491 4.31 -26.86 20.07
CA ILE A 491 4.88 -28.05 20.73
C ILE A 491 5.34 -29.09 19.70
N CYS A 492 4.49 -29.37 18.70
CA CYS A 492 4.86 -30.27 17.60
C CYS A 492 6.13 -29.77 16.88
N ARG A 493 6.23 -28.47 16.63
CA ARG A 493 7.44 -27.85 16.06
C ARG A 493 8.65 -28.01 16.99
N GLY A 494 8.50 -27.76 18.29
CA GLY A 494 9.58 -27.96 19.27
C GLY A 494 10.11 -29.40 19.26
N LEU A 495 9.22 -30.39 19.27
CA LEU A 495 9.61 -31.80 19.21
C LEU A 495 10.29 -32.16 17.87
N THR A 496 9.79 -31.61 16.76
CA THR A 496 10.39 -31.79 15.42
C THR A 496 11.81 -31.23 15.36
N ARG A 497 12.01 -30.03 15.95
CA ARG A 497 13.29 -29.33 16.02
C ARG A 497 14.30 -30.07 16.90
N MET A 498 13.84 -30.58 18.05
CA MET A 498 14.66 -31.35 19.00
C MET A 498 15.15 -32.68 18.39
N GLY A 499 14.38 -33.29 17.49
CA GLY A 499 14.80 -34.50 16.77
C GLY A 499 15.05 -35.67 17.74
N PRO A 500 16.16 -36.42 17.60
CA PRO A 500 16.43 -37.60 18.42
C PRO A 500 16.42 -37.38 19.94
N ASP A 501 16.74 -36.17 20.41
CA ASP A 501 16.72 -35.84 21.84
C ASP A 501 15.30 -35.90 22.44
N ALA A 502 14.27 -35.83 21.59
CA ALA A 502 12.86 -35.99 21.98
C ALA A 502 12.38 -37.46 21.99
N ALA A 503 13.24 -38.44 21.67
CA ALA A 503 12.89 -39.86 21.66
C ALA A 503 12.15 -40.37 22.93
N PRO A 504 12.49 -39.93 24.17
CA PRO A 504 11.77 -40.36 25.37
C PRO A 504 10.27 -40.01 25.39
N ALA A 505 9.81 -39.09 24.55
CA ALA A 505 8.40 -38.69 24.46
C ALA A 505 7.60 -39.40 23.35
N ILE A 506 8.25 -40.25 22.53
CA ILE A 506 7.61 -40.91 21.37
C ILE A 506 6.33 -41.64 21.77
N ASP A 507 6.38 -42.49 22.80
CA ASP A 507 5.22 -43.30 23.18
C ASP A 507 4.03 -42.47 23.63
N TYR A 508 4.30 -41.41 24.39
CA TYR A 508 3.26 -40.49 24.85
C TYR A 508 2.59 -39.75 23.67
N VAL A 509 3.40 -39.17 22.77
CA VAL A 509 2.89 -38.45 21.58
C VAL A 509 2.14 -39.40 20.64
N ARG A 510 2.69 -40.60 20.41
CA ARG A 510 2.08 -41.63 19.57
C ARG A 510 0.70 -42.03 20.08
N GLU A 511 0.53 -42.16 21.39
CA GLU A 511 -0.77 -42.46 21.99
C GLU A 511 -1.78 -41.32 21.77
N LEU A 512 -1.38 -40.07 22.00
CA LEU A 512 -2.24 -38.89 21.74
C LEU A 512 -2.69 -38.81 20.27
N VAL A 513 -1.81 -39.14 19.33
CA VAL A 513 -2.10 -39.16 17.89
C VAL A 513 -3.06 -40.31 17.51
N ARG A 514 -3.03 -41.44 18.24
CA ARG A 514 -3.90 -42.61 17.99
C ARG A 514 -5.32 -42.43 18.53
N GLN A 515 -5.49 -41.67 19.61
CA GLN A 515 -6.79 -41.44 20.24
C GLN A 515 -7.87 -40.93 19.26
N ARG A 516 -9.12 -41.31 19.49
CA ARG A 516 -10.29 -40.92 18.69
C ARG A 516 -11.42 -40.42 19.61
N PRO A 517 -11.73 -39.11 19.63
CA PRO A 517 -11.04 -38.02 18.93
C PRO A 517 -9.63 -37.77 19.49
N SER A 518 -8.69 -37.34 18.66
CA SER A 518 -7.32 -37.02 19.11
C SER A 518 -7.30 -35.62 19.74
N PRO A 519 -6.66 -35.45 20.91
CA PRO A 519 -6.52 -34.14 21.53
C PRO A 519 -5.52 -33.23 20.78
N VAL A 520 -4.66 -33.77 19.92
CA VAL A 520 -3.62 -32.99 19.21
C VAL A 520 -3.89 -32.80 17.72
N LEU A 521 -4.98 -33.36 17.19
CA LEU A 521 -5.34 -33.31 15.77
C LEU A 521 -6.77 -32.81 15.54
N GLN A 522 -6.96 -31.92 14.57
CA GLN A 522 -8.28 -31.62 14.00
C GLN A 522 -8.34 -31.90 12.49
N SER A 523 -7.20 -31.82 11.80
CA SER A 523 -7.11 -31.95 10.36
C SER A 523 -6.08 -32.99 9.91
N SER A 524 -6.15 -33.38 8.63
CA SER A 524 -5.12 -34.21 8.00
C SER A 524 -3.75 -33.52 7.97
N LYS A 525 -3.72 -32.18 7.91
CA LYS A 525 -2.49 -31.37 7.97
C LYS A 525 -1.80 -31.49 9.33
N ASP A 526 -2.57 -31.45 10.43
CA ASP A 526 -2.03 -31.66 11.77
C ASP A 526 -1.46 -33.09 11.90
N GLY A 527 -2.21 -34.07 11.39
CA GLY A 527 -1.77 -35.47 11.40
C GLY A 527 -0.50 -35.70 10.59
N PHE A 528 -0.29 -34.95 9.50
CA PHE A 528 0.96 -34.97 8.75
C PHE A 528 2.12 -34.39 9.57
N ALA A 529 1.95 -33.20 10.16
CA ALA A 529 2.98 -32.53 10.94
C ALA A 529 3.43 -33.37 12.15
N TRP A 530 2.49 -33.93 12.92
CA TRP A 530 2.82 -34.79 14.06
C TRP A 530 3.53 -36.10 13.67
N ARG A 531 3.23 -36.66 12.50
CA ARG A 531 3.97 -37.83 11.99
C ARG A 531 5.39 -37.47 11.54
N VAL A 532 5.59 -36.31 10.93
CA VAL A 532 6.93 -35.79 10.63
C VAL A 532 7.72 -35.63 11.93
N ALA A 533 7.11 -35.05 12.98
CA ALA A 533 7.73 -34.95 14.30
C ALA A 533 8.14 -36.32 14.85
N LEU A 534 7.25 -37.31 14.83
CA LEU A 534 7.56 -38.67 15.31
C LEU A 534 8.73 -39.32 14.57
N VAL A 535 8.80 -39.19 13.24
CA VAL A 535 9.94 -39.69 12.46
C VAL A 535 11.23 -38.97 12.88
N ARG A 536 11.19 -37.64 13.01
CA ARG A 536 12.34 -36.83 13.46
C ARG A 536 12.81 -37.20 14.86
N MET A 537 11.89 -37.61 15.74
CA MET A 537 12.19 -38.13 17.07
C MET A 537 12.87 -39.50 17.05
N GLY A 538 12.84 -40.22 15.93
CA GLY A 538 13.43 -41.55 15.77
C GLY A 538 12.41 -42.69 15.71
N LEU A 539 11.11 -42.41 15.56
CA LEU A 539 10.11 -43.48 15.35
C LEU A 539 10.29 -44.10 13.96
N PRO A 540 10.42 -45.44 13.85
CA PRO A 540 10.47 -46.12 12.56
C PRO A 540 9.20 -45.86 11.72
N PRO A 541 9.32 -45.67 10.39
CA PRO A 541 8.18 -45.36 9.53
C PRO A 541 7.09 -46.44 9.53
N GLU A 542 7.44 -47.69 9.83
CA GLU A 542 6.53 -48.82 9.95
C GLU A 542 5.60 -48.71 11.16
N GLU A 543 6.00 -47.95 12.19
CA GLU A 543 5.25 -47.78 13.44
C GLU A 543 4.37 -46.51 13.46
N LEU A 544 4.34 -45.76 12.35
CA LEU A 544 3.61 -44.51 12.26
C LEU A 544 2.09 -44.71 12.43
N PRO A 545 1.42 -43.88 13.25
CA PRO A 545 -0.01 -43.99 13.49
C PRO A 545 -0.84 -43.48 12.30
N PHE A 546 -1.34 -44.40 11.47
CA PHE A 546 -2.31 -44.12 10.41
C PHE A 546 -3.75 -44.47 10.85
N SER A 547 -4.75 -43.89 10.18
CA SER A 547 -6.14 -44.34 10.35
C SER A 547 -6.35 -45.71 9.73
N ALA A 548 -7.12 -46.58 10.38
CA ALA A 548 -7.44 -47.93 9.88
C ALA A 548 -8.14 -47.97 8.51
N ASN A 549 -8.72 -46.84 8.06
CA ASN A 549 -9.46 -46.74 6.80
C ASN A 549 -8.57 -46.41 5.59
N LEU A 550 -7.27 -46.17 5.79
CA LEU A 550 -6.33 -45.91 4.68
C LEU A 550 -5.90 -47.24 4.05
N ASP A 551 -5.93 -47.30 2.72
CA ASP A 551 -5.41 -48.47 2.01
C ASP A 551 -3.87 -48.53 2.09
N ARG A 552 -3.29 -49.68 1.74
CA ARG A 552 -1.83 -49.89 1.80
C ARG A 552 -1.05 -48.98 0.84
N ALA A 553 -1.62 -48.67 -0.33
CA ALA A 553 -0.94 -47.87 -1.35
C ALA A 553 -0.89 -46.39 -0.95
N GLU A 554 -1.97 -45.88 -0.36
CA GLU A 554 -2.06 -44.54 0.18
C GLU A 554 -1.19 -44.38 1.42
N THR A 555 -1.17 -45.38 2.31
CA THR A 555 -0.26 -45.41 3.46
C THR A 555 1.20 -45.31 3.01
N ALA A 556 1.62 -46.11 2.03
CA ALA A 556 2.98 -46.05 1.48
C ALA A 556 3.31 -44.67 0.87
N ARG A 557 2.38 -44.07 0.13
CA ARG A 557 2.55 -42.71 -0.43
C ARG A 557 2.68 -41.66 0.67
N GLN A 558 1.85 -41.72 1.70
CA GLN A 558 1.92 -40.78 2.82
C GLN A 558 3.23 -40.95 3.59
N THR A 559 3.65 -42.18 3.87
CA THR A 559 4.95 -42.48 4.51
C THR A 559 6.11 -41.90 3.72
N ALA A 560 6.16 -42.11 2.40
CA ALA A 560 7.21 -41.55 1.55
C ALA A 560 7.25 -40.00 1.61
N ARG A 561 6.08 -39.34 1.62
CA ARG A 561 5.99 -37.88 1.78
C ARG A 561 6.46 -37.40 3.15
N ILE A 562 6.13 -38.15 4.21
CA ILE A 562 6.54 -37.84 5.59
C ILE A 562 8.06 -37.98 5.74
N LEU A 563 8.64 -39.07 5.23
CA LEU A 563 10.10 -39.29 5.25
C LEU A 563 10.83 -38.18 4.52
N LYS A 564 10.39 -37.84 3.30
CA LYS A 564 10.95 -36.72 2.53
C LYS A 564 10.88 -35.40 3.31
N ALA A 565 9.74 -35.09 3.92
CA ALA A 565 9.58 -33.86 4.71
C ALA A 565 10.44 -33.85 6.00
N ALA A 566 10.71 -35.01 6.60
CA ALA A 566 11.58 -35.14 7.75
C ALA A 566 13.07 -35.01 7.38
N GLU A 567 13.46 -35.47 6.19
CA GLU A 567 14.80 -35.32 5.63
C GLU A 567 15.08 -33.86 5.20
N GLU A 568 14.13 -33.22 4.54
CA GLU A 568 14.22 -31.83 4.07
C GLU A 568 13.95 -30.79 5.17
N TYR A 569 13.70 -31.22 6.41
CA TYR A 569 13.39 -30.30 7.51
C TYR A 569 14.62 -29.46 7.89
N ASP A 570 14.55 -28.17 7.61
CA ASP A 570 15.48 -27.16 8.13
C ASP A 570 14.83 -26.46 9.34
N PRO A 571 15.43 -26.54 10.55
CA PRO A 571 14.90 -25.85 11.73
C PRO A 571 14.87 -24.32 11.58
N ASP A 572 15.64 -23.75 10.67
CA ASP A 572 15.72 -22.31 10.47
C ASP A 572 14.86 -21.82 9.28
N ASP A 573 14.20 -22.71 8.53
CA ASP A 573 13.19 -22.36 7.52
C ASP A 573 11.78 -22.20 8.13
N LEU A 574 11.60 -21.06 8.81
CA LEU A 574 10.30 -20.55 9.26
C LEU A 574 9.94 -19.22 8.59
#